data_AF-A0A352F0A8-F1
#
_entry.id   AF-A0A352F0A8-F1
#
_cell.length_a   1.000
_cell.length_b   1.000
_cell.length_c   1.000
_cell.angle_alpha   90.00
_cell.angle_beta   90.00
_cell.angle_gamma   90.00
#
_symmetry.space_group_name_H-M   'P 1'
#
loop_
_entity.id
_entity.type
_entity.pdbx_description
1 polymer ?
#
loop_
_entity_poly.entity_id
_entity_poly.type
_entity_poly.pdbx_seq_one_letter_code
_entity_poly.pdbx_strand_id
1 'polypeptide(L)'
;MYKPNFCCECGNKLIRLRRHFWTSRRFCSICSARFKRERFLPLLFFSLVFLTSGYLLGRARQPPGPPLIIERRSDSPLNNSAGHPLSSSPGTPVTSPSNTIEADVYICGARTKKGTPCSRRVHGPVRCWQHKGMPAMLPQEKLLIKDLVP
;
A
#
# COMPACT_ATOMS: atom_id res chain seq x y z
N MET A 1 30.87 20.48 32.46
CA MET A 1 29.62 19.69 32.57
C MET A 1 29.75 18.67 33.69
N TYR A 2 28.95 18.79 34.74
CA TYR A 2 28.91 17.84 35.86
C TYR A 2 28.43 16.45 35.38
N LYS A 3 29.21 15.41 35.69
CA LYS A 3 28.87 14.01 35.38
C LYS A 3 28.65 13.27 36.69
N PRO A 4 27.39 13.04 37.12
CA PRO A 4 27.13 12.32 38.37
C PRO A 4 27.65 10.88 38.29
N ASN A 5 28.15 10.38 39.42
CA ASN A 5 28.60 9.00 39.59
C ASN A 5 27.47 8.07 40.07
N PHE A 6 26.43 8.66 40.65
CA PHE A 6 25.27 7.97 41.20
C PHE A 6 23.98 8.39 40.49
N CYS A 7 22.99 7.50 40.50
CA CYS A 7 21.65 7.78 40.01
C CYS A 7 20.96 8.82 40.89
N CYS A 8 20.37 9.86 40.28
CA CYS A 8 19.65 10.92 41.02
C CYS A 8 18.40 10.42 41.76
N GLU A 9 17.85 9.27 41.38
CA GLU A 9 16.60 8.73 41.93
C GLU A 9 16.86 7.69 43.02
N CYS A 10 17.71 6.70 42.75
CA CYS A 10 17.89 5.53 43.61
C CYS A 10 19.28 5.44 44.26
N GLY A 11 20.18 6.39 43.99
CA GLY A 11 21.53 6.41 44.57
C GLY A 11 22.48 5.32 44.05
N ASN A 12 22.04 4.38 43.21
CA ASN A 12 22.92 3.33 42.68
C ASN A 12 24.04 3.89 41.78
N LYS A 13 25.22 3.28 41.86
CA LYS A 13 26.39 3.64 41.04
C LYS A 13 26.12 3.39 39.56
N LEU A 14 26.41 4.40 38.73
CA LEU A 14 26.21 4.32 37.28
C LEU A 14 27.37 3.55 36.63
N ILE A 15 27.14 2.28 36.26
CA ILE A 15 28.11 1.46 35.53
C ILE A 15 28.11 1.89 34.06
N ARG A 16 29.19 2.57 33.62
CA ARG A 16 29.33 3.07 32.24
C ARG A 16 29.98 1.99 31.36
N LEU A 17 29.18 1.04 30.86
CA LEU A 17 29.66 0.02 29.91
C LEU A 17 29.92 0.57 28.49
N ARG A 18 29.36 1.74 28.14
CA ARG A 18 29.49 2.31 26.78
C ARG A 18 29.81 3.81 26.85
N ARG A 19 30.94 4.19 26.26
CA ARG A 19 31.41 5.59 26.17
C ARG A 19 30.62 6.34 25.09
N HIS A 20 29.36 6.65 25.35
CA HIS A 20 28.62 7.58 24.49
C HIS A 20 28.97 9.02 24.88
N PHE A 21 29.69 9.72 24.00
CA PHE A 21 30.18 11.08 24.25
C PHE A 21 29.05 12.11 24.48
N TRP A 22 27.85 11.84 23.96
CA TRP A 22 26.74 12.81 23.92
C TRP A 22 25.59 12.54 24.88
N THR A 23 25.57 11.42 25.59
CA THR A 23 24.47 11.14 26.54
C THR A 23 25.03 10.99 27.95
N SER A 24 25.09 12.08 28.71
CA SER A 24 25.27 12.00 30.17
C SER A 24 23.98 11.42 30.77
N ARG A 25 23.92 10.09 30.94
CA ARG A 25 22.78 9.46 31.62
C ARG A 25 22.81 9.89 33.09
N ARG A 26 21.78 10.62 33.53
CA ARG A 26 21.55 11.00 34.94
C ARG A 26 20.91 9.88 35.77
N PHE A 27 20.35 8.87 35.09
CA PHE A 27 19.61 7.76 35.69
C PHE A 27 20.25 6.42 35.32
N CYS A 28 20.14 5.42 36.22
CA CYS A 28 20.53 4.05 35.92
C CYS A 28 19.59 3.43 34.87
N SER A 29 19.95 2.27 34.30
CA SER A 29 19.13 1.59 33.28
C SER A 29 17.68 1.36 33.75
N ILE A 30 17.52 0.93 35.00
CA ILE A 30 16.22 0.64 35.64
C ILE A 30 15.38 1.92 35.78
N CYS A 31 15.88 2.94 36.48
CA CYS A 31 15.17 4.21 36.65
C CYS A 31 14.90 4.89 35.32
N SER A 32 15.85 4.86 34.38
CA SER A 32 15.66 5.46 33.05
C SER A 32 14.55 4.79 32.24
N ALA A 33 14.38 3.47 32.37
CA ALA A 33 13.30 2.75 31.72
C ALA A 33 11.94 3.09 32.34
N ARG A 34 11.88 3.15 33.68
CA ARG A 34 10.66 3.55 34.42
C ARG A 34 10.20 4.95 34.03
N PHE A 35 11.09 5.94 34.09
CA PHE A 35 10.75 7.33 33.74
C PHE A 35 10.40 7.53 32.28
N LYS A 36 11.06 6.80 31.37
CA LYS A 36 10.64 6.81 29.96
C LYS A 36 9.22 6.28 29.82
N ARG A 37 8.89 5.16 30.46
CA ARG A 37 7.54 4.61 30.41
C ARG A 37 6.53 5.60 30.97
N GLU A 38 6.75 6.14 32.16
CA GLU A 38 5.82 7.10 32.80
C GLU A 38 5.65 8.39 32.01
N ARG A 39 6.69 8.89 31.34
CA ARG A 39 6.60 10.10 30.51
C ARG A 39 5.98 9.82 29.14
N PHE A 40 6.34 8.70 28.50
CA PHE A 40 5.89 8.40 27.14
C PHE A 40 4.51 7.72 27.10
N LEU A 41 4.09 6.96 28.12
CA LEU A 41 2.75 6.34 28.14
C LEU A 41 1.61 7.36 28.00
N PRO A 42 1.53 8.43 28.81
CA PRO A 42 0.46 9.40 28.68
C PRO A 42 0.52 10.12 27.33
N LEU A 43 1.72 10.47 26.86
CA LEU A 43 1.92 11.07 25.53
C LEU A 43 1.40 10.18 24.40
N LEU A 44 1.72 8.89 24.43
CA LEU A 44 1.24 7.92 23.45
C LEU A 44 -0.28 7.76 23.54
N PHE A 45 -0.82 7.68 24.76
CA PHE A 45 -2.26 7.58 24.99
C PHE A 45 -3.01 8.80 24.42
N PHE A 46 -2.58 10.02 24.76
CA PHE A 46 -3.16 11.25 24.21
C PHE A 46 -3.05 11.29 22.68
N SER A 47 -1.90 10.90 22.11
CA SER A 47 -1.74 10.86 20.65
C SER A 47 -2.71 9.89 19.97
N LEU A 48 -2.92 8.71 20.56
CA LEU A 48 -3.85 7.71 20.05
C LEU A 48 -5.28 8.23 20.11
N VAL A 49 -5.68 8.84 21.22
CA VAL A 49 -7.02 9.43 21.41
C VAL A 49 -7.28 10.55 20.41
N PHE A 50 -6.30 11.44 20.16
CA PHE A 50 -6.44 12.49 19.16
C PHE A 50 -6.59 11.93 17.75
N LEU A 51 -5.78 10.93 17.38
CA LEU A 51 -5.84 10.29 16.07
C LEU A 51 -7.16 9.55 15.85
N THR A 52 -7.63 8.77 16.82
CA THR A 52 -8.90 8.04 16.71
C THR A 52 -10.10 8.97 16.67
N SER A 53 -10.11 10.01 17.52
CA SER A 53 -11.16 11.03 17.52
C SER A 53 -11.23 11.76 16.18
N GLY A 54 -10.09 12.22 15.66
CA GLY A 54 -10.03 12.88 14.35
C GLY A 54 -10.48 11.97 13.21
N TYR A 55 -10.07 10.69 13.24
CA TYR A 55 -10.48 9.70 12.25
C TYR A 55 -11.98 9.40 12.30
N LEU A 56 -12.54 9.18 13.50
CA LEU A 56 -13.97 8.94 13.71
C LEU A 56 -14.80 10.15 13.26
N LEU A 57 -14.39 11.35 13.63
CA LEU A 57 -15.09 12.58 13.23
C LEU A 57 -15.01 12.82 11.72
N GLY A 58 -13.85 12.51 11.12
CA GLY A 58 -13.68 12.57 9.65
C GLY A 58 -14.59 11.58 8.92
N ARG A 59 -14.67 10.34 9.42
CA ARG A 59 -15.58 9.31 8.87
C ARG A 59 -17.04 9.68 9.03
N ALA A 60 -17.43 10.22 10.19
CA ALA A 60 -18.80 10.63 10.47
C ALA A 60 -19.27 11.80 9.59
N ARG A 61 -18.34 12.66 9.16
CA ARG A 61 -18.61 13.80 8.27
C ARG A 61 -18.51 13.46 6.79
N GLN A 62 -18.18 12.22 6.43
CA GLN A 62 -18.01 11.84 5.04
C GLN A 62 -19.39 11.74 4.38
N PRO A 63 -19.68 12.56 3.33
CA PRO A 63 -20.94 12.44 2.62
C PRO A 63 -21.02 11.07 1.94
N PRO A 64 -22.23 10.47 1.82
CA PRO A 64 -22.40 9.24 1.06
C PRO A 64 -21.92 9.50 -0.37
N GLY A 65 -20.98 8.66 -0.84
CA GLY A 65 -20.47 8.78 -2.20
C GLY A 65 -21.62 8.63 -3.21
N PRO A 66 -21.60 9.38 -4.32
CA PRO A 66 -22.62 9.25 -5.35
C PRO A 66 -22.72 7.77 -5.78
N PRO A 67 -23.94 7.22 -5.92
CA PRO A 67 -24.11 5.83 -6.30
C PRO A 67 -23.45 5.62 -7.67
N LEU A 68 -22.48 4.70 -7.70
CA LEU A 68 -21.86 4.30 -8.96
C LEU A 68 -22.87 3.45 -9.73
N ILE A 69 -23.58 4.08 -10.66
CA ILE A 69 -24.39 3.38 -11.66
C ILE A 69 -23.42 2.69 -12.60
N ILE A 70 -23.25 1.39 -12.42
CA ILE A 70 -22.49 0.56 -13.35
C ILE A 70 -23.38 0.36 -14.58
N GLU A 71 -23.26 1.27 -15.54
CA GLU A 71 -23.88 1.08 -16.84
C GLU A 71 -23.13 -0.04 -17.57
N ARG A 72 -23.72 -1.23 -17.57
CA ARG A 72 -23.23 -2.36 -18.37
C ARG A 72 -23.47 -1.98 -19.84
N ARG A 73 -22.39 -1.69 -20.57
CA ARG A 73 -22.47 -1.37 -22.01
C ARG A 73 -23.27 -2.45 -22.74
N SER A 74 -24.27 -2.01 -23.49
CA SER A 74 -25.08 -2.82 -24.42
C SER A 74 -24.24 -3.66 -25.38
N ASP A 75 -23.02 -3.21 -25.66
CA ASP A 75 -22.10 -3.81 -26.62
C ASP A 75 -21.27 -4.94 -25.99
N SER A 76 -21.57 -5.32 -24.74
CA SER A 76 -20.94 -6.48 -24.12
C SER A 76 -21.45 -7.76 -24.79
N PRO A 77 -20.56 -8.66 -25.28
CA PRO A 77 -20.95 -9.89 -25.98
C PRO A 77 -21.73 -10.91 -25.11
N LEU A 78 -22.04 -10.57 -23.86
CA LEU A 78 -22.84 -11.34 -22.90
C LEU A 78 -24.31 -10.86 -22.79
N ASN A 79 -24.71 -9.79 -23.49
CA ASN A 79 -26.07 -9.21 -23.36
C ASN A 79 -27.13 -9.91 -24.23
N ASN A 80 -26.73 -10.80 -25.14
CA ASN A 80 -27.66 -11.55 -26.00
C ASN A 80 -28.07 -12.89 -25.37
N SER A 81 -28.54 -12.86 -24.13
CA SER A 81 -29.25 -13.97 -23.53
C SER A 81 -30.56 -13.45 -22.96
N ALA A 82 -31.49 -13.18 -23.88
CA ALA A 82 -32.87 -12.86 -23.59
C ALA A 82 -33.50 -13.92 -22.65
N GLY A 83 -34.40 -13.44 -21.80
CA GLY A 83 -34.91 -14.18 -20.64
C GLY A 83 -35.60 -15.51 -20.94
N HIS A 84 -35.52 -16.36 -19.92
CA HIS A 84 -36.49 -17.40 -19.61
C HIS A 84 -36.80 -17.30 -18.11
N PRO A 85 -38.06 -17.17 -17.68
CA PRO A 85 -38.41 -17.38 -16.28
C PRO A 85 -38.56 -18.88 -16.06
N LEU A 86 -37.86 -19.47 -15.08
CA LEU A 86 -38.43 -20.51 -14.20
C LEU A 86 -37.46 -20.87 -13.06
N SER A 87 -37.97 -20.67 -11.84
CA SER A 87 -37.83 -21.45 -10.61
C SER A 87 -36.51 -22.15 -10.18
N SER A 88 -36.09 -21.77 -8.97
CA SER A 88 -35.62 -22.60 -7.83
C SER A 88 -34.33 -23.46 -7.95
N SER A 89 -33.26 -22.99 -7.29
CA SER A 89 -32.33 -23.64 -6.31
C SER A 89 -31.73 -25.07 -6.57
N PRO A 90 -30.71 -25.54 -5.80
CA PRO A 90 -29.33 -25.06 -5.60
C PRO A 90 -28.26 -26.16 -5.94
N GLY A 91 -26.98 -25.81 -6.21
CA GLY A 91 -25.87 -26.76 -6.03
C GLY A 91 -24.71 -26.79 -7.04
N THR A 92 -23.50 -26.63 -6.49
CA THR A 92 -22.17 -27.13 -6.92
C THR A 92 -21.40 -26.53 -8.13
N PRO A 93 -20.04 -26.53 -8.05
CA PRO A 93 -19.15 -25.61 -8.76
C PRO A 93 -18.44 -26.27 -9.95
N VAL A 94 -18.47 -25.67 -11.15
CA VAL A 94 -17.70 -26.20 -12.30
C VAL A 94 -17.28 -25.07 -13.26
N THR A 95 -15.97 -24.81 -13.25
CA THR A 95 -15.07 -24.62 -14.41
C THR A 95 -15.20 -23.37 -15.30
N SER A 96 -14.14 -22.56 -15.24
CA SER A 96 -13.72 -21.56 -16.22
C SER A 96 -13.63 -22.12 -17.65
N PRO A 97 -14.14 -21.40 -18.67
CA PRO A 97 -13.70 -21.63 -20.04
C PRO A 97 -12.55 -20.67 -20.38
N SER A 98 -11.39 -21.29 -20.55
CA SER A 98 -10.24 -20.79 -21.30
C SER A 98 -10.67 -20.42 -22.71
N ASN A 99 -10.79 -19.13 -23.03
CA ASN A 99 -10.87 -18.65 -24.41
C ASN A 99 -9.52 -18.02 -24.77
N THR A 100 -8.71 -18.84 -25.43
CA THR A 100 -7.47 -18.49 -26.13
C THR A 100 -7.81 -17.55 -27.29
N ILE A 101 -8.01 -16.27 -26.97
CA ILE A 101 -7.79 -15.20 -27.93
C ILE A 101 -6.32 -14.83 -27.75
N GLU A 102 -5.56 -14.85 -28.84
CA GLU A 102 -4.22 -14.28 -28.93
C GLU A 102 -4.27 -12.84 -28.40
N ALA A 103 -4.10 -12.69 -27.09
CA ALA A 103 -4.15 -11.41 -26.44
C ALA A 103 -2.79 -10.79 -26.65
N ASP A 104 -2.65 -9.97 -27.70
CA ASP A 104 -1.44 -9.17 -27.93
C ASP A 104 -1.02 -8.50 -26.62
N VAL A 105 0.07 -9.00 -26.03
CA VAL A 105 0.59 -8.50 -24.75
C VAL A 105 1.55 -7.36 -25.07
N TYR A 106 1.24 -6.16 -24.59
CA TYR A 106 2.07 -4.99 -24.83
C TYR A 106 2.98 -4.71 -23.63
N ILE A 107 4.11 -4.07 -23.88
CA ILE A 107 5.05 -3.58 -22.87
C ILE A 107 4.91 -2.06 -22.73
N CYS A 108 5.03 -1.56 -21.51
CA CYS A 108 4.89 -0.13 -21.22
C CYS A 108 5.89 0.76 -22.00
N GLY A 109 7.17 0.37 -22.09
CA GLY A 109 8.18 1.06 -22.90
C GLY A 109 8.54 2.50 -22.51
N ALA A 110 8.00 3.02 -21.40
CA ALA A 110 8.27 4.39 -20.95
C ALA A 110 9.67 4.52 -20.32
N ARG A 111 10.25 5.73 -20.40
CA ARG A 111 11.54 6.04 -19.76
C ARG A 111 11.41 5.96 -18.24
N THR A 112 12.16 5.05 -17.62
CA THR A 112 12.26 5.02 -16.16
C THR A 112 13.24 6.09 -15.67
N LYS A 113 13.23 6.38 -14.36
CA LYS A 113 14.22 7.27 -13.70
C LYS A 113 15.68 6.83 -13.94
N LYS A 114 15.91 5.53 -14.22
CA LYS A 114 17.21 4.94 -14.53
C LYS A 114 17.60 5.01 -16.01
N GLY A 115 16.72 5.54 -16.88
CA GLY A 115 16.95 5.67 -18.32
C GLY A 115 16.63 4.42 -19.15
N THR A 116 16.35 3.28 -18.53
CA THR A 116 15.93 2.04 -19.23
C THR A 116 14.42 2.05 -19.51
N PRO A 117 13.96 1.39 -20.59
CA PRO A 117 12.53 1.27 -20.90
C PRO A 117 11.82 0.34 -19.91
N CYS A 118 10.61 0.71 -19.52
CA CYS A 118 9.79 -0.09 -18.61
C CYS A 118 9.30 -1.38 -19.29
N SER A 119 9.68 -2.54 -18.74
CA SER A 119 9.30 -3.88 -19.25
C SER A 119 7.95 -4.41 -18.74
N ARG A 120 7.18 -3.61 -17.97
CA ARG A 120 5.90 -4.05 -17.42
C ARG A 120 4.88 -4.31 -18.53
N ARG A 121 4.22 -5.47 -18.47
CA ARG A 121 3.13 -5.88 -19.36
C ARG A 121 1.86 -5.07 -19.10
N VAL A 122 1.18 -4.71 -20.18
CA VAL A 122 -0.05 -3.92 -20.21
C VAL A 122 -0.97 -4.47 -21.29
N HIS A 123 -2.28 -4.32 -21.06
CA HIS A 123 -3.28 -4.71 -22.04
C HIS A 123 -3.50 -3.53 -23.00
N GLY A 124 -3.06 -3.70 -24.25
CA GLY A 124 -3.14 -2.67 -25.30
C GLY A 124 -1.99 -1.65 -25.30
N PRO A 125 -1.99 -0.68 -26.25
CA PRO A 125 -0.93 0.31 -26.48
C PRO A 125 -0.88 1.43 -25.42
N VAL A 126 -1.18 1.10 -24.17
CA VAL A 126 -1.25 2.02 -23.04
C VAL A 126 0.03 2.00 -22.22
N ARG A 127 0.18 2.95 -21.29
CA ARG A 127 1.28 2.95 -20.32
C ARG A 127 0.83 2.31 -19.02
N CYS A 128 1.76 1.69 -18.30
CA CYS A 128 1.43 1.15 -16.99
C CYS A 128 1.05 2.27 -16.02
N TRP A 129 0.40 1.89 -14.92
CA TRP A 129 -0.09 2.83 -13.91
C TRP A 129 0.99 3.75 -13.31
N GLN A 130 2.26 3.36 -13.36
CA GLN A 130 3.40 4.20 -12.90
C GLN A 130 3.83 5.26 -13.92
N HIS A 131 3.45 5.12 -15.18
CA HIS A 131 3.95 5.93 -16.30
C HIS A 131 2.83 6.53 -17.15
N LYS A 132 1.68 6.82 -16.52
CA LYS A 132 0.53 7.44 -17.19
C LYS A 132 0.96 8.79 -17.79
N GLY A 133 0.67 8.99 -19.08
CA GLY A 133 0.94 10.24 -19.80
C GLY A 133 2.37 10.43 -20.31
N MET A 134 3.29 9.47 -20.11
CA MET A 134 4.65 9.57 -20.67
C MET A 134 4.76 8.90 -22.05
N PRO A 135 5.54 9.47 -22.99
CA PRO A 135 5.78 8.85 -24.29
C PRO A 135 6.58 7.56 -24.13
N ALA A 136 6.34 6.59 -25.03
CA ALA A 136 7.24 5.44 -25.15
C ALA A 136 8.56 5.88 -25.78
N MET A 137 9.65 5.28 -25.31
CA MET A 137 10.96 5.45 -25.95
C MET A 137 11.14 4.54 -27.17
N LEU A 138 10.28 3.53 -27.32
CA LEU A 138 10.38 2.49 -28.35
C LEU A 138 9.21 2.59 -29.35
N PRO A 139 9.44 2.29 -30.64
CA PRO A 139 8.38 2.21 -31.64
C PRO A 139 7.39 1.09 -31.29
N GLN A 140 6.14 1.23 -31.73
CA GLN A 140 5.01 0.37 -31.34
C GLN A 140 5.25 -1.12 -31.60
N GLU A 141 5.96 -1.46 -32.67
CA GLU A 141 6.32 -2.83 -33.06
C GLU A 141 7.14 -3.56 -31.99
N LYS A 142 8.02 -2.84 -31.26
CA LYS A 142 8.84 -3.42 -30.18
C LYS A 142 8.12 -3.48 -28.83
N LEU A 143 6.95 -2.84 -28.74
CA LEU A 143 6.11 -2.90 -27.55
C LEU A 143 5.22 -4.13 -27.56
N LEU A 144 4.92 -4.68 -28.74
CA LEU A 144 4.04 -5.83 -28.90
C LEU A 144 4.86 -7.12 -28.73
N ILE A 145 4.55 -7.91 -27.72
CA ILE A 145 5.07 -9.26 -27.56
C ILE A 145 4.14 -10.17 -28.35
N LYS A 146 4.57 -10.59 -29.54
CA LYS A 146 3.93 -11.70 -30.25
C LYS A 146 4.43 -12.96 -29.58
N ASP A 147 3.64 -13.51 -28.67
CA ASP A 147 3.89 -14.86 -28.17
C ASP A 147 3.52 -15.82 -29.32
N LEU A 148 4.43 -15.97 -30.30
CA LEU A 148 4.37 -17.06 -31.26
C LEU A 148 4.72 -18.33 -30.49
N VAL A 149 3.67 -19.04 -30.07
CA VAL A 149 3.79 -20.39 -29.50
C VAL A 149 4.37 -21.30 -30.61
N PRO A 150 5.46 -22.05 -30.36
CA PRO A 150 6.01 -23.00 -31.33
C PRO A 150 5.09 -24.21 -31.57
#